data_AF-V5GJX7-F1
#
_entry.id   AF-V5GJX7-F1
#
_cell.length_a   1.000
_cell.length_b   1.000
_cell.length_c   1.000
_cell.angle_alpha   90.00
_cell.angle_beta   90.00
_cell.angle_gamma   90.00
#
_symmetry.space_group_name_H-M   'P 1'
#
loop_
_entity.id
_entity.type
_entity.pdbx_description
1 polymer ?
#
loop_
_entity_poly.entity_id
_entity_poly.type
_entity_poly.pdbx_seq_one_letter_code
_entity_poly.pdbx_strand_id
1 'polypeptide(L)'
;CYGNKVHSCALGLYPVSQSTNFIICSMNSSDASLDANNEACATSTNISWTVIQECLSSDQGDEFLAANGRRTDKLIPNVVNSIPTVVLNDVFSAELRRISIAYFQDTLV
;
A
#
# COMPACT_ATOMS: atom_id res chain seq x y z
N CYS A 1 -6.96 -0.14 -11.49
CA CYS A 1 -6.22 -0.82 -10.41
C CYS A 1 -4.71 -0.90 -10.61
N TYR A 2 -4.16 -0.32 -11.69
CA TYR A 2 -2.74 -0.46 -12.03
C TYR A 2 -1.79 -0.01 -10.91
N GLY A 3 -1.95 1.23 -10.38
CA GLY A 3 -1.13 1.71 -9.26
C GLY A 3 -1.17 0.79 -8.02
N ASN A 4 -2.34 0.25 -7.66
CA ASN A 4 -2.45 -0.72 -6.56
C ASN A 4 -1.67 -2.01 -6.85
N LYS A 5 -1.60 -2.44 -8.11
CA LYS A 5 -0.79 -3.59 -8.52
C LYS A 5 0.71 -3.29 -8.39
N VAL A 6 1.15 -2.10 -8.83
CA VAL A 6 2.53 -1.61 -8.67
C VAL A 6 2.92 -1.63 -7.19
N HIS A 7 2.09 -1.05 -6.32
CA HIS A 7 2.33 -1.05 -4.86
C HIS A 7 2.31 -2.46 -4.27
N SER A 8 1.44 -3.35 -4.77
CA SER A 8 1.39 -4.75 -4.34
C SER A 8 2.66 -5.52 -4.72
N CYS A 9 3.22 -5.29 -5.92
CA CYS A 9 4.52 -5.83 -6.33
C CYS A 9 5.66 -5.35 -5.41
N ALA A 10 5.69 -4.05 -5.07
CA ALA A 10 6.69 -3.53 -4.16
C ALA A 10 6.60 -4.17 -2.77
N LEU A 11 5.39 -4.36 -2.23
CA LEU A 11 5.18 -5.03 -0.93
C LEU A 11 5.51 -6.52 -0.96
N GLY A 12 5.29 -7.19 -2.09
CA GLY A 12 5.53 -8.63 -2.24
C GLY A 12 7.00 -9.01 -2.45
N LEU A 13 7.81 -8.10 -3.00
CA LEU A 13 9.18 -8.39 -3.44
C LEU A 13 10.27 -7.72 -2.61
N TYR A 14 9.96 -6.66 -1.87
CA TYR A 14 10.93 -5.87 -1.13
C TYR A 14 10.60 -5.82 0.37
N PRO A 15 11.60 -5.51 1.23
CA PRO A 15 11.36 -5.33 2.67
C PRO A 15 10.33 -4.22 2.95
N VAL A 16 9.49 -4.44 3.97
CA VAL A 16 8.39 -3.52 4.34
C VAL A 16 8.84 -2.07 4.47
N SER A 17 9.99 -1.81 5.09
CA SER A 17 10.50 -0.44 5.26
C SER A 17 10.77 0.25 3.93
N GLN A 18 11.38 -0.48 2.98
CA GLN A 18 11.70 0.02 1.65
C GLN A 18 10.44 0.21 0.81
N SER A 19 9.55 -0.78 0.78
CA SER A 19 8.27 -0.70 0.07
C SER A 19 7.39 0.43 0.60
N THR A 20 7.39 0.65 1.92
CA THR A 20 6.65 1.75 2.55
C THR A 20 7.17 3.10 2.07
N ASN A 21 8.49 3.30 2.06
CA ASN A 21 9.08 4.55 1.56
C ASN A 21 8.74 4.79 0.08
N PHE A 22 8.77 3.73 -0.74
CA PHE A 22 8.37 3.80 -2.14
C PHE A 22 6.90 4.21 -2.31
N ILE A 23 5.99 3.57 -1.58
CA ILE A 23 4.55 3.85 -1.64
C ILE A 23 4.27 5.27 -1.17
N ILE A 24 4.91 5.74 -0.10
CA ILE A 24 4.79 7.14 0.37
C ILE A 24 5.22 8.11 -0.73
N CYS A 25 6.37 7.88 -1.37
CA CYS A 25 6.81 8.71 -2.50
C CYS A 25 5.79 8.71 -3.65
N SER A 26 5.31 7.53 -4.06
CA SER A 26 4.37 7.36 -5.16
C SER A 26 3.01 8.02 -4.87
N MET A 27 2.46 7.84 -3.67
CA MET A 27 1.20 8.45 -3.24
C MET A 27 1.28 9.98 -3.08
N ASN A 28 2.48 10.52 -2.82
CA ASN A 28 2.72 11.97 -2.78
C ASN A 28 3.02 12.58 -4.16
N SER A 29 3.15 11.76 -5.21
CA SER A 29 3.33 12.25 -6.58
C SER A 29 2.03 12.82 -7.15
N SER A 30 2.12 13.43 -8.33
CA SER A 30 0.95 13.96 -9.03
C SER A 30 -0.07 12.89 -9.44
N ASP A 31 0.40 11.66 -9.68
CA ASP A 31 -0.43 10.51 -10.04
C ASP A 31 0.33 9.21 -9.72
N ALA A 32 -0.13 8.49 -8.69
CA ALA A 32 0.45 7.24 -8.22
C ALA A 32 0.26 6.06 -9.18
N SER A 33 -0.48 6.24 -10.28
CA SER A 33 -0.65 5.24 -11.33
C SER A 33 0.25 5.46 -12.55
N LEU A 34 0.97 6.58 -12.64
CA LEU A 34 1.90 6.84 -13.74
C LEU A 34 3.25 6.14 -13.49
N ASP A 35 3.73 5.42 -14.51
CA ASP A 35 5.02 4.72 -14.45
C ASP A 35 6.19 5.66 -14.21
N ALA A 36 6.22 6.82 -14.85
CA ALA A 36 7.31 7.78 -14.67
C ALA A 36 7.45 8.24 -13.20
N ASN A 37 6.33 8.44 -12.50
CA ASN A 37 6.33 8.79 -11.08
C ASN A 37 6.79 7.62 -10.21
N ASN A 38 6.30 6.41 -10.52
CA ASN A 38 6.69 5.21 -9.80
C ASN A 38 8.16 4.84 -10.03
N GLU A 39 8.68 4.95 -11.24
CA GLU A 39 10.09 4.70 -11.55
C GLU A 39 11.03 5.68 -10.82
N ALA A 40 10.67 6.97 -10.78
CA ALA A 40 11.40 7.97 -10.01
C ALA A 40 11.42 7.63 -8.50
N CYS A 41 10.28 7.21 -7.95
CA CYS A 41 10.17 6.79 -6.56
C CYS A 41 10.89 5.47 -6.27
N ALA A 42 10.89 4.52 -7.21
CA ALA A 42 11.63 3.27 -7.08
C ALA A 42 13.13 3.56 -6.99
N THR A 43 13.63 4.44 -7.88
CA THR A 43 15.03 4.88 -7.89
C THR A 43 15.42 5.56 -6.57
N SER A 44 14.61 6.50 -6.06
CA SER A 44 14.92 7.23 -4.82
C SER A 44 14.90 6.34 -3.56
N THR A 45 14.26 5.18 -3.64
CA THR A 45 14.13 4.23 -2.52
C THR A 45 14.90 2.94 -2.75
N ASN A 46 15.79 2.90 -3.75
CA ASN A 46 16.64 1.75 -4.11
C ASN A 46 15.85 0.47 -4.45
N ILE A 47 14.64 0.63 -4.98
CA ILE A 47 13.83 -0.44 -5.57
C ILE A 47 14.16 -0.51 -7.06
N SER A 48 14.40 -1.72 -7.59
CA SER A 48 14.58 -1.92 -9.03
C SER A 48 13.23 -1.81 -9.74
N TRP A 49 13.08 -0.77 -10.56
CA TRP A 49 11.89 -0.59 -11.37
C TRP A 49 11.69 -1.74 -12.36
N THR A 50 12.76 -2.26 -12.96
CA THR A 50 12.70 -3.42 -13.86
C THR A 50 12.11 -4.65 -13.17
N VAL A 51 12.49 -4.92 -11.91
CA VAL A 51 11.92 -6.03 -11.13
C VAL A 51 10.43 -5.82 -10.85
N ILE A 52 10.00 -4.57 -10.63
CA ILE A 52 8.57 -4.24 -10.52
C ILE A 52 7.86 -4.49 -11.85
N GLN A 53 8.44 -4.10 -12.98
CA GLN A 53 7.87 -4.35 -14.31
C GLN A 53 7.76 -5.85 -14.62
N GLU A 54 8.76 -6.65 -14.24
CA GLU A 54 8.72 -8.11 -14.36
C GLU A 54 7.55 -8.70 -13.54
N CYS A 55 7.36 -8.24 -12.31
CA CYS A 55 6.21 -8.62 -11.47
C CYS A 55 4.86 -8.24 -12.10
N LEU A 56 4.78 -7.07 -12.73
CA LEU A 56 3.56 -6.60 -13.40
C LEU A 56 3.26 -7.36 -14.69
N SER A 57 4.30 -7.83 -15.37
CA SER A 57 4.19 -8.61 -16.61
C SER A 57 3.92 -10.11 -16.39
N SER A 58 4.09 -10.57 -15.16
CA SER A 58 3.74 -11.93 -14.72
C SER A 58 2.45 -11.95 -13.91
N ASP A 59 1.99 -13.15 -13.54
CA ASP A 59 0.80 -13.31 -12.69
C ASP A 59 1.02 -12.83 -11.24
N GLN A 60 2.27 -12.61 -10.82
CA GLN A 60 2.60 -12.24 -9.43
C GLN A 60 1.89 -10.97 -8.97
N GLY A 61 1.86 -9.93 -9.81
CA GLY A 61 1.18 -8.68 -9.46
C GLY A 61 -0.32 -8.88 -9.21
N ASP A 62 -0.98 -9.71 -10.03
CA ASP A 62 -2.38 -10.07 -9.86
C ASP A 62 -2.60 -10.93 -8.62
N GLU A 63 -1.74 -11.90 -8.35
CA GLU A 63 -1.79 -12.74 -7.16
C GLU A 63 -1.65 -11.93 -5.87
N PHE A 64 -0.68 -11.01 -5.81
CA PHE A 64 -0.47 -10.14 -4.66
C PHE A 64 -1.66 -9.19 -4.45
N LEU A 65 -2.16 -8.56 -5.52
CA LEU A 65 -3.31 -7.67 -5.42
C LEU A 65 -4.57 -8.44 -4.99
N ALA A 66 -4.80 -9.63 -5.53
CA ALA A 66 -5.92 -10.49 -5.15
C ALA A 66 -5.80 -10.97 -3.70
N ALA A 67 -4.60 -11.29 -3.21
CA ALA A 67 -4.37 -11.63 -1.81
C ALA A 67 -4.70 -10.46 -0.88
N ASN A 68 -4.34 -9.22 -1.26
CA ASN A 68 -4.71 -8.02 -0.53
C ASN A 68 -6.22 -7.76 -0.54
N GLY A 69 -6.90 -8.05 -1.67
CA GLY A 69 -8.37 -8.04 -1.76
C GLY A 69 -9.01 -9.02 -0.78
N ARG A 70 -8.58 -10.30 -0.79
CA ARG A 70 -9.07 -11.33 0.15
C ARG A 70 -8.83 -10.97 1.61
N ARG A 71 -7.76 -10.25 1.94
CA ARG A 71 -7.52 -9.74 3.30
C ARG A 71 -8.52 -8.64 3.67
N THR A 72 -8.80 -7.72 2.75
CA THR A 72 -9.78 -6.65 2.91
C THR A 72 -11.20 -7.18 3.02
N ASP A 73 -11.58 -8.17 2.21
CA ASP A 73 -12.94 -8.74 2.19
C ASP A 73 -13.33 -9.36 3.54
N LYS A 74 -12.38 -9.94 4.27
CA LYS A 74 -12.60 -10.47 5.63
C LYS A 74 -12.98 -9.40 6.65
N LEU A 75 -12.75 -8.13 6.32
CA LEU A 75 -12.99 -6.97 7.17
C LEU A 75 -14.23 -6.17 6.72
N ILE A 76 -14.81 -6.46 5.56
CA ILE A 76 -16.01 -5.80 5.04
C ILE A 76 -17.28 -6.49 5.58
N PRO A 77 -18.35 -5.73 5.88
CA PRO A 77 -18.42 -4.27 5.97
C PRO A 77 -18.06 -3.74 7.36
N ASN A 78 -17.86 -4.64 8.33
CA ASN A 78 -17.86 -4.31 9.76
C ASN A 78 -16.67 -3.44 10.19
N VAL A 79 -15.54 -3.53 9.49
CA VAL A 79 -14.30 -2.81 9.77
C VAL A 79 -13.95 -1.85 8.64
N VAL A 80 -14.01 -2.31 7.39
CA VAL A 80 -13.73 -1.48 6.21
C VAL A 80 -15.04 -0.98 5.61
N ASN A 81 -15.43 0.25 5.95
CA ASN A 81 -16.58 0.94 5.35
C ASN A 81 -16.20 2.24 4.62
N SER A 82 -14.93 2.65 4.68
CA SER A 82 -14.37 3.81 3.96
C SER A 82 -12.85 3.78 4.01
N ILE A 83 -12.19 4.40 3.02
CA ILE A 83 -10.73 4.50 2.95
C ILE A 83 -10.24 5.91 3.37
N PRO A 84 -9.07 6.05 4.01
CA PRO A 84 -8.26 4.98 4.59
C PRO A 84 -8.93 4.34 5.82
N THR A 85 -8.65 3.05 6.06
CA THR A 85 -9.02 2.32 7.29
C THR A 85 -7.75 1.96 8.06
N VAL A 86 -7.74 2.23 9.37
CA VAL A 86 -6.63 1.88 10.28
C VAL A 86 -7.17 0.93 11.35
N VAL A 87 -6.44 -0.15 11.58
CA VAL A 87 -6.73 -1.17 12.62
C VAL A 87 -5.51 -1.24 13.52
N LEU A 88 -5.70 -1.16 14.84
CA LEU A 88 -4.61 -1.20 15.82
C LEU A 88 -4.77 -2.45 16.68
N ASN A 89 -3.69 -3.23 16.84
CA ASN A 89 -3.68 -4.46 17.63
C ASN A 89 -4.85 -5.41 17.28
N ASP A 90 -5.13 -5.57 16.00
CA ASP A 90 -6.23 -6.38 15.45
C ASP A 90 -7.66 -5.96 15.88
N VAL A 91 -7.82 -4.78 16.49
CA VAL A 91 -9.12 -4.23 16.89
C VAL A 91 -9.46 -2.99 16.08
N PHE A 92 -10.65 -3.01 15.47
CA PHE A 92 -11.21 -1.83 14.81
C PHE A 92 -11.97 -0.95 15.81
N SER A 93 -11.63 0.34 15.82
CA SER A 93 -12.39 1.37 16.52
C SER A 93 -12.55 2.56 15.59
N ALA A 94 -13.79 2.99 15.36
CA ALA A 94 -14.07 4.15 14.51
C ALA A 94 -13.42 5.43 15.06
N GLU A 95 -13.35 5.57 16.39
CA GLU A 95 -12.70 6.71 17.03
C GLU A 95 -11.17 6.64 16.89
N LEU A 96 -10.55 5.48 17.14
CA LEU A 96 -9.11 5.34 16.94
C LEU A 96 -8.73 5.52 15.48
N ARG A 97 -9.56 5.07 14.53
CA ARG A 97 -9.37 5.36 13.10
C ARG A 97 -9.40 6.86 12.83
N ARG A 98 -10.38 7.59 13.38
CA ARG A 98 -10.51 9.05 13.20
C ARG A 98 -9.29 9.79 13.74
N ILE A 99 -8.83 9.43 14.93
CA ILE A 99 -7.64 10.02 15.54
C ILE A 99 -6.39 9.63 14.74
N SER A 100 -6.22 8.36 14.38
CA SER A 100 -5.04 7.85 13.67
C SER A 100 -4.76 8.57 12.36
N ILE A 101 -5.81 8.95 11.63
CA ILE A 101 -5.67 9.64 10.34
C ILE A 101 -5.10 11.05 10.51
N ALA A 102 -5.38 11.73 11.63
CA ALA A 102 -4.94 13.10 11.88
C ALA A 102 -3.71 13.19 12.81
N TYR A 103 -3.64 12.30 13.81
CA TYR A 103 -2.71 12.34 14.94
C TYR A 103 -2.29 10.92 15.33
N PHE A 104 -1.69 10.17 14.39
CA PHE A 104 -1.29 8.77 14.64
C PHE A 104 -0.46 8.57 15.91
N GLN A 105 0.47 9.48 16.19
CA GLN A 105 1.32 9.41 17.38
C GLN A 105 0.53 9.39 18.70
N ASP A 106 -0.63 10.03 18.75
CA ASP A 106 -1.49 10.10 19.95
C ASP A 106 -2.20 8.77 20.24
N THR A 107 -2.12 7.80 19.32
CA THR A 107 -2.70 6.45 19.48
C THR A 107 -1.68 5.42 19.97
N LEU A 108 -0.39 5.79 20.04
CA LEU A 108 0.70 4.95 20.49
C LEU A 108 0.89 5.15 22.00
N VAL A 109 0.21 4.34 22.80
CA VAL A 109 0.34 4.30 24.27
C VAL A 109 1.26 3.16 24.68
#